data_AF-A0A086BIE1-F1
#
_entry.id   AF-A0A086BIE1-F1
#
_cell.length_a   1.000
_cell.length_b   1.000
_cell.length_c   1.000
_cell.angle_alpha   90.00
_cell.angle_beta   90.00
_cell.angle_gamma   90.00
#
_symmetry.space_group_name_H-M   'P 1'
#
loop_
_entity.id
_entity.type
_entity.pdbx_description
1 polymer ?
#
loop_
_entity_poly.entity_id
_entity_poly.type
_entity_poly.pdbx_seq_one_letter_code
_entity_poly.pdbx_strand_id
1 'polypeptide(L)'
;MTTENIYQSIKKWKSLIDSYKNGNNAIEAEILGYLNQGTHFSVSGDEVRQWQNILGKEEQKRIHAYIGIDENVLKFFLIDSKSDKEGNFNTIFIKEFTRQSPNAITENTPNLEICPPITSESAINRNFRWNMYGSIWLKAQKVEPFVQIISIPFADYERLGLEGKQSCTCFFGLTNDIQKSVSGFTYHIEIITVKDLTINEMSKTAENYSTPRPPFTVDAPADYQLLLKSGAYL
;
A
#
# COMPACT_ATOMS: atom_id res chain seq x y z
N MET A 1 9.92 -17.16 -3.71
CA MET A 1 8.63 -17.57 -3.11
C MET A 1 7.73 -18.11 -4.21
N THR A 2 6.98 -19.19 -3.98
CA THR A 2 6.02 -19.72 -4.97
C THR A 2 4.67 -19.02 -4.87
N THR A 3 3.86 -19.06 -5.93
CA THR A 3 2.48 -18.55 -5.90
C THR A 3 1.64 -19.18 -4.79
N GLU A 4 1.82 -20.49 -4.54
CA GLU A 4 1.14 -21.18 -3.44
C GLU A 4 1.50 -20.58 -2.07
N ASN A 5 2.79 -20.27 -1.84
CA ASN A 5 3.20 -19.62 -0.59
C ASN A 5 2.57 -18.22 -0.46
N ILE A 6 2.44 -17.47 -1.56
CA ILE A 6 1.75 -16.16 -1.56
C ILE A 6 0.28 -16.35 -1.17
N TYR A 7 -0.42 -17.33 -1.75
CA TYR A 7 -1.81 -17.63 -1.38
C TYR A 7 -1.96 -17.94 0.10
N GLN A 8 -1.11 -18.81 0.64
CA GLN A 8 -1.14 -19.15 2.06
C GLN A 8 -0.84 -17.92 2.93
N SER A 9 0.03 -17.02 2.48
CA SER A 9 0.37 -15.79 3.20
C SER A 9 -0.81 -14.83 3.30
N ILE A 10 -1.51 -14.60 2.19
CA ILE A 10 -2.72 -13.76 2.14
C ILE A 10 -3.84 -14.40 2.98
N LYS A 11 -4.01 -15.72 2.88
CA LYS A 11 -5.00 -16.47 3.67
C LYS A 11 -4.74 -16.40 5.18
N LYS A 12 -3.47 -16.44 5.62
CA LYS A 12 -3.10 -16.24 7.03
C LYS A 12 -3.51 -14.87 7.53
N TRP A 13 -3.26 -13.82 6.76
CA TRP A 13 -3.71 -12.47 7.10
C TRP A 13 -5.23 -12.37 7.24
N LYS A 14 -5.97 -12.93 6.27
CA LYS A 14 -7.45 -13.00 6.35
C LYS A 14 -7.93 -13.75 7.59
N SER A 15 -7.34 -14.90 7.90
CA SER A 15 -7.72 -15.71 9.07
C SER A 15 -7.52 -14.96 10.38
N LEU A 16 -6.44 -14.18 10.47
CA LEU A 16 -6.15 -13.33 11.62
C LEU A 16 -7.21 -12.23 11.78
N ILE A 17 -7.56 -11.55 10.69
CA ILE A 17 -8.62 -10.54 10.65
C ILE A 17 -9.96 -11.14 11.05
N ASP A 18 -10.34 -12.29 10.49
CA ASP A 18 -11.63 -12.93 10.76
C ASP A 18 -11.76 -13.31 12.24
N SER A 19 -10.69 -13.87 12.82
CA SER A 19 -10.69 -14.20 14.24
C SER A 19 -10.84 -12.94 15.11
N TYR A 20 -10.17 -11.84 14.75
CA TYR A 20 -10.34 -10.56 15.44
C TYR A 20 -11.77 -10.00 15.32
N LYS A 21 -12.37 -10.02 14.12
CA LYS A 21 -13.75 -9.56 13.90
C LYS A 21 -14.79 -10.44 14.59
N ASN A 22 -14.50 -11.72 14.77
CA ASN A 22 -15.33 -12.68 15.52
C ASN A 22 -15.17 -12.57 17.05
N GLY A 23 -14.52 -11.51 17.55
CA GLY A 23 -14.47 -11.18 18.98
C GLY A 23 -13.25 -11.69 19.73
N ASN A 24 -12.27 -12.29 19.05
CA ASN A 24 -11.01 -12.66 19.70
C ASN A 24 -10.11 -11.44 19.91
N ASN A 25 -10.28 -10.79 21.05
CA ASN A 25 -9.52 -9.58 21.41
C ASN A 25 -8.03 -9.84 21.67
N ALA A 26 -7.62 -11.09 21.91
CA ALA A 26 -6.20 -11.42 22.13
C ALA A 26 -5.35 -11.19 20.86
N ILE A 27 -5.98 -11.22 19.69
CA ILE A 27 -5.33 -11.02 18.38
C ILE A 27 -5.06 -9.54 18.08
N GLU A 28 -5.67 -8.61 18.82
CA GLU A 28 -5.47 -7.17 18.60
C GLU A 28 -3.98 -6.78 18.64
N ALA A 29 -3.26 -7.29 19.65
CA ALA A 29 -1.83 -7.03 19.82
C ALA A 29 -0.99 -7.66 18.70
N GLU A 30 -1.40 -8.83 18.20
CA GLU A 30 -0.72 -9.52 17.10
C GLU A 30 -0.86 -8.74 15.78
N ILE A 31 -2.08 -8.30 15.45
CA ILE A 31 -2.34 -7.46 14.27
C ILE A 31 -1.54 -6.16 14.33
N LEU A 32 -1.57 -5.46 15.48
CA LEU A 32 -0.76 -4.25 15.66
C LEU A 32 0.74 -4.54 15.57
N GLY A 33 1.18 -5.70 16.08
CA GLY A 33 2.55 -6.16 15.97
C GLY A 33 2.99 -6.22 14.51
N TYR A 34 2.21 -6.87 13.65
CA TYR A 34 2.48 -6.95 12.21
C TYR A 34 2.47 -5.58 11.52
N LEU A 35 1.43 -4.78 11.75
CA LEU A 35 1.27 -3.47 11.10
C LEU A 35 2.35 -2.45 11.53
N ASN A 36 3.09 -2.71 12.62
CA ASN A 36 4.16 -1.85 13.13
C ASN A 36 5.57 -2.50 13.05
N GLN A 37 5.76 -3.54 12.23
CA GLN A 37 7.07 -4.17 12.06
C GLN A 37 8.12 -3.21 11.48
N GLY A 38 7.69 -2.27 10.64
CA GLY A 38 8.53 -1.16 10.20
C GLY A 38 7.71 0.06 9.83
N THR A 39 8.31 1.00 9.12
CA THR A 39 7.70 2.31 8.84
C THR A 39 7.31 2.48 7.38
N HIS A 40 7.99 1.80 6.45
CA HIS A 40 7.76 1.92 5.01
C HIS A 40 8.36 0.73 4.25
N PHE A 41 8.00 0.59 2.98
CA PHE A 41 8.73 -0.22 1.99
C PHE A 41 9.08 0.64 0.77
N SER A 42 10.03 0.20 -0.06
CA SER A 42 10.46 0.97 -1.23
C SER A 42 10.04 0.32 -2.55
N VAL A 43 9.69 1.15 -3.54
CA VAL A 43 9.48 0.76 -4.94
C VAL A 43 10.53 1.44 -5.82
N SER A 44 11.16 0.70 -6.72
CA SER A 44 12.21 1.23 -7.59
C SER A 44 11.70 1.67 -8.95
N GLY A 45 12.46 2.54 -9.63
CA GLY A 45 12.19 2.93 -11.02
C GLY A 45 12.18 1.74 -11.99
N ASP A 46 12.99 0.71 -11.75
CA ASP A 46 12.96 -0.54 -12.52
C ASP A 46 11.61 -1.25 -12.42
N GLU A 47 11.04 -1.33 -11.22
CA GLU A 47 9.73 -1.96 -10.98
C GLU A 47 8.61 -1.15 -11.65
N VAL A 48 8.66 0.18 -11.54
CA VAL A 48 7.70 1.08 -12.20
C VAL A 48 7.77 0.93 -13.73
N ARG A 49 8.97 0.86 -14.31
CA ARG A 49 9.15 0.64 -15.75
C ARG A 49 8.62 -0.72 -16.21
N GLN A 50 8.83 -1.76 -15.41
CA GLN A 50 8.28 -3.07 -15.73
C GLN A 50 6.75 -3.04 -15.77
N TRP A 51 6.10 -2.43 -14.77
CA TRP A 51 4.65 -2.27 -14.78
C TRP A 51 4.17 -1.40 -15.95
N GLN A 52 4.89 -0.32 -16.27
CA GLN A 52 4.56 0.53 -17.42
C GLN A 52 4.50 -0.25 -18.73
N ASN A 53 5.46 -1.15 -18.95
CA ASN A 53 5.52 -2.00 -20.14
C ASN A 53 4.37 -3.01 -20.20
N ILE A 54 3.95 -3.56 -19.07
CA ILE A 54 2.87 -4.55 -18.99
C ILE A 54 1.50 -3.89 -19.18
N LEU A 55 1.25 -2.80 -18.45
CA LEU A 55 -0.01 -2.05 -18.41
C LEU A 55 -0.28 -1.33 -19.74
N GLY A 56 0.78 -0.94 -20.48
CA GLY A 56 0.66 -0.38 -21.82
C GLY A 56 -0.31 0.79 -21.92
N LYS A 57 -1.39 0.62 -22.70
CA LYS A 57 -2.43 1.63 -22.95
C LYS A 57 -3.76 1.35 -22.26
N GLU A 58 -3.78 0.54 -21.20
CA GLU A 58 -5.01 0.34 -20.43
C GLU A 58 -5.57 1.66 -19.89
N GLU A 59 -6.90 1.81 -19.92
CA GLU A 59 -7.58 3.02 -19.44
C GLU A 59 -7.51 3.15 -17.91
N GLN A 60 -7.52 2.04 -17.18
CA GLN A 60 -7.54 2.01 -15.71
C GLN A 60 -6.33 1.29 -15.13
N LYS A 61 -5.14 1.84 -15.36
CA LYS A 61 -3.88 1.30 -14.84
C LYS A 61 -3.82 1.38 -13.32
N ARG A 62 -3.66 0.23 -12.66
CA ARG A 62 -3.57 0.14 -11.19
C ARG A 62 -2.49 -0.85 -10.78
N ILE A 63 -1.93 -0.63 -9.60
CA ILE A 63 -1.09 -1.59 -8.87
C ILE A 63 -1.90 -2.06 -7.66
N HIS A 64 -2.07 -3.37 -7.54
CA HIS A 64 -2.75 -4.04 -6.44
C HIS A 64 -1.71 -4.44 -5.41
N ALA A 65 -1.81 -3.89 -4.20
CA ALA A 65 -0.95 -4.22 -3.07
C ALA A 65 -1.74 -5.09 -2.08
N TYR A 66 -1.46 -6.39 -2.11
CA TYR A 66 -2.05 -7.38 -1.20
C TYR A 66 -1.23 -7.52 0.07
N ILE A 67 -1.90 -7.68 1.21
CA ILE A 67 -1.26 -7.90 2.49
C ILE A 67 -1.30 -9.39 2.83
N GLY A 68 -0.17 -9.94 3.30
CA GLY A 68 -0.11 -11.30 3.83
C GLY A 68 0.95 -11.47 4.92
N ILE A 69 0.90 -12.62 5.60
CA ILE A 69 1.87 -13.00 6.63
C ILE A 69 2.64 -14.22 6.16
N ASP A 70 3.95 -14.08 6.04
CA ASP A 70 4.87 -15.18 5.74
C ASP A 70 6.04 -15.16 6.71
N GLU A 71 6.39 -16.32 7.28
CA GLU A 71 7.49 -16.43 8.27
C GLU A 71 7.40 -15.41 9.43
N ASN A 72 6.20 -15.09 9.90
CA ASN A 72 5.91 -14.06 10.91
C ASN A 72 6.32 -12.63 10.51
N VAL A 73 6.41 -12.37 9.21
CA VAL A 73 6.66 -11.04 8.64
C VAL A 73 5.46 -10.61 7.82
N LEU A 74 5.06 -9.35 7.99
CA LEU A 74 4.06 -8.69 7.14
C LEU A 74 4.69 -8.40 5.77
N LYS A 75 4.11 -8.98 4.73
CA LYS A 75 4.54 -8.80 3.34
C LYS A 75 3.47 -8.10 2.52
N PHE A 76 3.92 -7.29 1.57
CA PHE A 76 3.11 -6.68 0.52
C PHE A 76 3.43 -7.37 -0.80
N PHE A 77 2.40 -7.88 -1.46
CA PHE A 77 2.50 -8.47 -2.80
C PHE A 77 1.93 -7.49 -3.81
N LEU A 78 2.80 -6.85 -4.58
CA LEU A 78 2.45 -5.83 -5.56
C LEU A 78 2.37 -6.46 -6.94
N ILE A 79 1.24 -6.28 -7.62
CA ILE A 79 0.99 -6.77 -8.98
C ILE A 79 0.23 -5.72 -9.78
N ASP A 80 0.50 -5.62 -11.08
CA ASP A 80 -0.26 -4.75 -11.96
C ASP A 80 -1.67 -5.31 -12.23
N SER A 81 -2.63 -4.42 -12.46
CA SER A 81 -4.05 -4.77 -12.63
C SER A 81 -4.32 -5.74 -13.77
N LYS A 82 -3.50 -5.69 -14.84
CA LYS A 82 -3.65 -6.55 -16.00
C LYS A 82 -3.26 -7.99 -15.68
N SER A 83 -2.05 -8.18 -15.15
CA SER A 83 -1.53 -9.49 -14.78
C SER A 83 -2.39 -10.13 -13.69
N ASP A 84 -2.89 -9.34 -12.73
CA ASP A 84 -3.80 -9.85 -11.70
C ASP A 84 -5.14 -10.31 -12.29
N LYS A 85 -5.76 -9.51 -13.16
CA LYS A 85 -7.00 -9.90 -13.85
C LYS A 85 -6.84 -11.17 -14.69
N GLU A 86 -5.71 -11.32 -15.36
CA GLU A 86 -5.37 -12.52 -16.15
C GLU A 86 -4.96 -13.73 -15.28
N GLY A 87 -4.70 -13.52 -13.99
CA GLY A 87 -4.21 -14.53 -13.07
C GLY A 87 -2.77 -14.99 -13.38
N ASN A 88 -1.97 -14.11 -14.00
CA ASN A 88 -0.56 -14.32 -14.30
C ASN A 88 0.31 -13.71 -13.19
N PHE A 89 0.79 -14.54 -12.27
CA PHE A 89 1.47 -14.10 -11.05
C PHE A 89 2.99 -14.04 -11.14
N ASN A 90 3.55 -14.07 -12.36
CA ASN A 90 5.00 -14.06 -12.57
C ASN A 90 5.64 -12.68 -12.32
N THR A 91 4.83 -11.62 -12.21
CA THR A 91 5.27 -10.22 -12.09
C THR A 91 5.06 -9.65 -10.70
N ILE A 92 4.81 -10.51 -9.69
CA ILE A 92 4.63 -10.06 -8.31
C ILE A 92 5.96 -9.58 -7.73
N PHE A 93 5.95 -8.34 -7.23
CA PHE A 93 7.02 -7.83 -6.38
C PHE A 93 6.64 -8.01 -4.92
N ILE A 94 7.54 -8.59 -4.14
CA ILE A 94 7.35 -8.84 -2.71
C ILE A 94 8.10 -7.76 -1.95
N LYS A 95 7.39 -7.06 -1.06
CA LYS A 95 7.95 -6.01 -0.21
C LYS A 95 7.70 -6.33 1.25
N GLU A 96 8.61 -5.86 2.09
CA GLU A 96 8.54 -5.98 3.54
C GLU A 96 8.75 -4.60 4.12
N PHE A 97 8.15 -4.35 5.28
CA PHE A 97 8.46 -3.12 5.99
C PHE A 97 9.89 -3.11 6.49
N THR A 98 10.55 -1.97 6.34
CA THR A 98 11.87 -1.69 6.89
C THR A 98 11.80 -0.51 7.86
N ARG A 99 12.80 -0.45 8.75
CA ARG A 99 13.09 0.69 9.62
C ARG A 99 14.34 1.44 9.19
N GLN A 100 15.05 0.91 8.18
CA GLN A 100 16.24 1.55 7.63
C GLN A 100 15.82 2.83 6.92
N SER A 101 16.61 3.90 7.08
CA SER A 101 16.37 5.12 6.31
C SER A 101 16.51 4.82 4.81
N PRO A 102 15.71 5.48 3.95
CA PRO A 102 15.84 5.32 2.51
C PRO A 102 17.27 5.65 2.05
N ASN A 103 17.86 4.77 1.24
CA ASN A 103 19.15 5.05 0.61
C ASN A 103 18.92 6.03 -0.54
N ALA A 104 18.95 7.33 -0.27
CA ALA A 104 18.84 8.35 -1.32
C ALA A 104 20.07 8.26 -2.25
N ILE A 105 19.89 7.67 -3.44
CA ILE A 105 20.91 7.66 -4.49
C ILE A 105 20.73 8.96 -5.30
N THR A 106 21.70 9.86 -5.17
CA THR A 106 21.76 11.12 -5.90
C THR A 106 22.08 10.91 -7.38
N GLU A 107 21.10 11.16 -8.25
CA GLU A 107 21.36 11.66 -9.59
C GLU A 107 20.68 13.03 -9.68
N ASN A 108 21.45 14.09 -9.96
CA ASN A 108 20.96 15.47 -10.06
C ASN A 108 19.97 15.58 -11.23
N THR A 109 18.69 15.33 -10.98
CA THR A 109 17.62 15.57 -11.97
C THR A 109 17.13 17.03 -11.89
N PRO A 110 16.80 17.68 -13.03
CA PRO A 110 16.30 19.05 -13.04
C PRO A 110 14.96 19.18 -12.31
N ASN A 111 14.70 20.38 -11.78
CA ASN A 111 13.42 20.79 -11.19
C ASN A 111 12.24 20.43 -12.11
N LEU A 112 11.47 19.43 -11.72
CA LEU A 112 10.16 19.12 -12.30
C LEU A 112 9.12 19.94 -11.53
N GLU A 113 8.61 21.02 -12.14
CA GLU A 113 7.39 21.70 -11.67
C GLU A 113 6.16 20.93 -12.17
N ILE A 114 5.60 20.00 -11.38
CA ILE A 114 4.31 19.37 -11.69
C ILE A 114 3.49 19.09 -10.39
N CYS A 115 2.55 19.98 -10.04
CA CYS A 115 1.44 19.73 -9.08
C CYS A 115 0.47 18.64 -9.60
N PRO A 116 -0.41 17.91 -8.82
CA PRO A 116 -0.62 17.60 -7.36
C PRO A 116 -0.80 16.04 -7.06
N PRO A 117 -1.26 15.44 -5.89
CA PRO A 117 -1.82 15.93 -4.59
C PRO A 117 -1.22 15.41 -3.23
N ILE A 118 -1.40 16.23 -2.17
CA ILE A 118 -0.87 16.22 -0.77
C ILE A 118 0.63 16.55 -0.55
N THR A 119 0.89 17.65 0.18
CA THR A 119 2.26 18.09 0.54
C THR A 119 2.96 17.05 1.41
N SER A 120 4.29 16.98 1.44
CA SER A 120 5.00 16.13 2.43
C SER A 120 4.62 16.46 3.86
N GLU A 121 4.30 17.71 4.19
CA GLU A 121 3.74 18.04 5.50
C GLU A 121 2.42 17.30 5.75
N SER A 122 1.51 17.28 4.77
CA SER A 122 0.27 16.50 4.83
C SER A 122 0.55 15.00 4.95
N ALA A 123 1.48 14.48 4.15
CA ALA A 123 1.88 13.07 4.19
C ALA A 123 2.45 12.67 5.56
N ILE A 124 3.35 13.48 6.12
CA ILE A 124 3.93 13.31 7.46
C ILE A 124 2.83 13.39 8.51
N ASN A 125 1.93 14.38 8.43
CA ASN A 125 0.82 14.52 9.37
C ASN A 125 -0.10 13.29 9.37
N ARG A 126 -0.37 12.69 8.20
CA ARG A 126 -1.19 11.48 8.09
C ARG A 126 -0.47 10.24 8.57
N ASN A 127 0.84 10.11 8.33
CA ASN A 127 1.65 9.06 8.95
C ASN A 127 1.71 9.22 10.47
N PHE A 128 1.87 10.44 10.97
CA PHE A 128 1.85 10.72 12.40
C PHE A 128 0.50 10.34 13.02
N ARG A 129 -0.61 10.64 12.34
CA ARG A 129 -1.94 10.14 12.74
C ARG A 129 -2.02 8.62 12.77
N TRP A 130 -1.45 7.92 11.80
CA TRP A 130 -1.35 6.45 11.85
C TRP A 130 -0.63 5.98 13.12
N ASN A 131 0.54 6.55 13.42
CA ASN A 131 1.31 6.19 14.61
C ASN A 131 0.56 6.49 15.92
N MET A 132 -0.22 7.58 15.99
CA MET A 132 -1.01 7.94 17.17
C MET A 132 -2.31 7.16 17.32
N TYR A 133 -3.04 6.96 16.22
CA TYR A 133 -4.42 6.49 16.22
C TYR A 133 -4.60 5.10 15.59
N GLY A 134 -3.52 4.40 15.20
CA GLY A 134 -3.59 3.09 14.56
C GLY A 134 -4.30 2.02 15.42
N SER A 135 -4.11 2.04 16.73
CA SER A 135 -4.84 1.15 17.66
C SER A 135 -6.33 1.49 17.75
N ILE A 136 -6.69 2.76 17.69
CA ILE A 136 -8.09 3.23 17.68
C ILE A 136 -8.74 2.87 16.34
N TRP A 137 -8.03 3.07 15.23
CA TRP A 137 -8.45 2.64 13.90
C TRP A 137 -8.71 1.12 13.87
N LEU A 138 -7.81 0.31 14.44
CA LEU A 138 -7.96 -1.15 14.51
C LEU A 138 -9.23 -1.55 15.27
N LYS A 139 -9.54 -0.87 16.37
CA LYS A 139 -10.77 -1.11 17.15
C LYS A 139 -12.02 -0.83 16.34
N ALA A 140 -12.02 0.22 15.52
CA ALA A 140 -13.14 0.52 14.61
C ALA A 140 -13.33 -0.58 13.55
N GLN A 141 -12.25 -1.23 13.09
CA GLN A 141 -12.32 -2.30 12.08
C GLN A 141 -12.97 -3.61 12.55
N LYS A 142 -13.43 -3.71 13.80
CA LYS A 142 -14.27 -4.84 14.23
C LYS A 142 -15.60 -4.87 13.50
N VAL A 143 -16.21 -3.71 13.30
CA VAL A 143 -17.49 -3.57 12.61
C VAL A 143 -17.32 -3.06 11.18
N GLU A 144 -16.22 -2.39 10.87
CA GLU A 144 -15.90 -1.88 9.54
C GLU A 144 -15.14 -2.92 8.67
N PRO A 145 -15.11 -2.76 7.33
CA PRO A 145 -14.28 -3.59 6.45
C PRO A 145 -12.78 -3.46 6.78
N PHE A 146 -12.07 -4.58 6.85
CA PHE A 146 -10.64 -4.59 7.17
C PHE A 146 -9.78 -4.54 5.89
N VAL A 147 -8.59 -3.93 5.97
CA VAL A 147 -7.62 -3.88 4.86
C VAL A 147 -7.04 -5.25 4.50
N GLN A 148 -7.31 -5.67 3.26
CA GLN A 148 -6.72 -6.87 2.64
C GLN A 148 -5.93 -6.51 1.38
N ILE A 149 -6.45 -5.55 0.61
CA ILE A 149 -5.85 -5.04 -0.62
C ILE A 149 -6.03 -3.52 -0.69
N ILE A 150 -5.01 -2.85 -1.23
CA ILE A 150 -5.04 -1.44 -1.61
C ILE A 150 -4.76 -1.35 -3.12
N SER A 151 -5.60 -0.62 -3.86
CA SER A 151 -5.40 -0.37 -5.29
C SER A 151 -4.86 1.03 -5.49
N ILE A 152 -3.62 1.09 -5.97
CA ILE A 152 -2.87 2.31 -6.19
C ILE A 152 -2.99 2.65 -7.67
N PRO A 153 -3.55 3.80 -8.06
CA PRO A 153 -3.52 4.25 -9.46
C PRO A 153 -2.08 4.31 -9.95
N PHE A 154 -1.79 3.72 -11.12
CA PHE A 154 -0.43 3.71 -11.65
C PHE A 154 0.09 5.12 -11.95
N ALA A 155 -0.82 6.06 -12.21
CA ALA A 155 -0.50 7.48 -12.35
C ALA A 155 0.25 8.06 -11.14
N ASP A 156 0.04 7.52 -9.93
CA ASP A 156 0.78 7.97 -8.74
C ASP A 156 2.28 7.62 -8.87
N TYR A 157 2.62 6.50 -9.50
CA TYR A 157 4.02 6.16 -9.83
C TYR A 157 4.55 6.89 -11.07
N GLU A 158 3.73 7.08 -12.11
CA GLU A 158 4.14 7.80 -13.33
C GLU A 158 4.59 9.24 -13.01
N ARG A 159 3.86 9.94 -12.14
CA ARG A 159 4.18 11.32 -11.80
C ARG A 159 5.46 11.47 -10.95
N LEU A 160 5.93 10.41 -10.26
CA LEU A 160 7.19 10.44 -9.49
C LEU A 160 8.42 10.57 -10.40
N GLY A 161 8.29 10.21 -11.68
CA GLY A 161 9.39 10.23 -12.64
C GLY A 161 10.61 9.49 -12.11
N LEU A 162 10.42 8.28 -11.55
CA LEU A 162 11.53 7.48 -11.02
C LEU A 162 12.36 6.93 -12.19
N GLU A 163 13.63 7.32 -12.26
CA GLU A 163 14.56 6.86 -13.28
C GLU A 163 15.60 5.88 -12.70
N GLY A 164 15.93 4.83 -13.45
CA GLY A 164 17.05 3.95 -13.09
C GLY A 164 16.88 3.30 -11.72
N LYS A 165 17.88 3.52 -10.86
CA LYS A 165 17.95 3.00 -9.49
C LYS A 165 17.27 3.91 -8.45
N GLN A 166 16.59 4.98 -8.87
CA GLN A 166 15.81 5.79 -7.96
C GLN A 166 14.67 4.98 -7.34
N SER A 167 14.26 5.36 -6.13
CA SER A 167 13.17 4.73 -5.42
C SER A 167 12.22 5.75 -4.80
N CYS A 168 11.02 5.28 -4.48
CA CYS A 168 10.10 5.94 -3.59
C CYS A 168 9.82 5.07 -2.38
N THR A 169 9.43 5.71 -1.28
CA THR A 169 8.92 5.08 -0.08
C THR A 169 7.40 5.03 -0.10
N CYS A 170 6.85 3.92 0.35
CA CYS A 170 5.43 3.71 0.57
C CYS A 170 5.18 3.41 2.05
N PHE A 171 4.28 4.15 2.70
CA PHE A 171 3.98 3.99 4.13
C PHE A 171 2.49 4.17 4.45
N PHE A 172 2.05 3.68 5.61
CA PHE A 172 0.68 3.87 6.05
C PHE A 172 0.43 5.30 6.55
N GLY A 173 -0.75 5.83 6.20
CA GLY A 173 -1.30 7.06 6.74
C GLY A 173 -2.76 6.89 7.15
N LEU A 174 -3.25 7.81 8.00
CA LEU A 174 -4.67 7.95 8.29
C LEU A 174 -5.19 9.30 7.77
N THR A 175 -6.22 9.24 6.92
CA THR A 175 -6.93 10.42 6.42
C THR A 175 -8.34 10.52 6.99
N ASN A 176 -8.87 11.74 7.07
CA ASN A 176 -10.28 12.03 7.39
C ASN A 176 -11.01 12.74 6.24
N ASP A 177 -10.39 12.81 5.05
CA ASP A 177 -10.85 13.64 3.92
C ASP A 177 -11.90 12.94 3.03
N ILE A 178 -12.41 11.76 3.42
CA ILE A 178 -13.39 11.02 2.61
C ILE A 178 -14.78 11.61 2.86
N GLN A 179 -15.29 12.38 1.90
CA GLN A 179 -16.63 13.01 1.92
C GLN A 179 -17.83 12.05 2.03
N LYS A 180 -17.60 10.73 2.10
CA LYS A 180 -18.64 9.71 2.27
C LYS A 180 -18.14 8.59 3.18
N SER A 181 -18.03 8.83 4.48
CA SER A 181 -18.01 7.71 5.43
C SER A 181 -19.46 7.41 5.83
N VAL A 182 -20.00 6.30 5.32
CA VAL A 182 -21.24 5.71 5.84
C VAL A 182 -20.99 5.14 7.25
N SER A 183 -19.71 4.94 7.61
CA SER A 183 -19.20 4.54 8.91
C SER A 183 -19.12 5.71 9.89
N GLY A 184 -19.42 5.46 11.17
CA GLY A 184 -19.28 6.44 12.26
C GLY A 184 -17.83 6.76 12.65
N PHE A 185 -16.84 6.10 12.05
CA PHE A 185 -15.42 6.35 12.31
C PHE A 185 -14.80 7.29 11.26
N THR A 186 -14.10 8.31 11.75
CA THR A 186 -13.61 9.45 10.96
C THR A 186 -12.32 9.17 10.16
N TYR A 187 -11.55 8.14 10.51
CA TYR A 187 -10.22 7.90 9.91
C TYR A 187 -10.18 6.66 9.02
N HIS A 188 -9.56 6.79 7.85
CA HIS A 188 -9.34 5.72 6.88
C HIS A 188 -7.85 5.49 6.63
N ILE A 189 -7.45 4.22 6.58
CA ILE A 189 -6.07 3.84 6.24
C ILE A 189 -5.81 4.02 4.75
N GLU A 190 -4.61 4.48 4.42
CA GLU A 190 -4.10 4.61 3.06
C GLU A 190 -2.61 4.24 2.99
N ILE A 191 -2.14 3.90 1.78
CA ILE A 191 -0.70 3.90 1.47
C ILE A 191 -0.38 5.23 0.81
N ILE A 192 0.60 5.92 1.37
CA ILE A 192 1.15 7.16 0.83
C ILE A 192 2.50 6.83 0.19
N THR A 193 2.69 7.28 -1.06
CA THR A 193 3.94 7.11 -1.80
C THR A 193 4.66 8.45 -1.90
N VAL A 194 5.95 8.49 -1.59
CA VAL A 194 6.79 9.70 -1.62
C VAL A 194 8.14 9.36 -2.24
N LYS A 195 8.63 10.18 -3.17
CA LYS A 195 9.98 10.01 -3.74
C LYS A 195 11.03 10.09 -2.64
N ASP A 196 12.07 9.25 -2.71
CA ASP A 196 13.16 9.31 -1.73
C ASP A 196 14.00 10.57 -2.00
N LEU A 197 13.68 11.65 -1.28
CA LEU A 197 14.36 12.94 -1.37
C LEU A 197 15.37 13.10 -0.23
N THR A 198 16.47 13.82 -0.48
CA THR A 198 17.42 14.17 0.58
C THR A 198 16.76 15.13 1.60
N ILE A 199 17.29 15.20 2.85
CA ILE A 199 16.77 16.11 3.90
C ILE A 199 16.69 17.56 3.44
N ASN A 200 17.61 17.99 2.57
CA ASN A 200 17.64 19.34 2.02
C ASN A 200 16.57 19.57 0.94
N GLU A 201 16.12 18.52 0.25
CA GLU A 201 15.09 18.58 -0.80
C GLU A 201 13.67 18.32 -0.26
N MET A 202 13.55 17.60 0.86
CA MET A 202 12.28 17.44 1.60
C MET A 202 11.64 18.78 1.99
N SER A 203 12.45 19.85 2.14
CA SER A 203 11.98 21.21 2.41
C SER A 203 11.55 22.00 1.16
N LYS A 204 11.88 21.52 -0.04
CA LYS A 204 11.72 22.28 -1.31
C LYS A 204 10.67 21.69 -2.25
N THR A 205 10.54 20.38 -2.33
CA THR A 205 9.66 19.72 -3.32
C THR A 205 9.02 18.48 -2.70
N ALA A 206 8.22 18.78 -1.71
CA ALA A 206 7.41 17.86 -0.95
C ALA A 206 6.12 17.48 -1.72
N GLU A 207 6.28 16.91 -2.93
CA GLU A 207 5.18 16.73 -3.88
C GLU A 207 4.62 15.30 -3.80
N ASN A 208 3.40 15.15 -3.29
CA ASN A 208 2.18 14.80 -4.03
C ASN A 208 2.00 13.45 -4.81
N TYR A 209 1.92 12.26 -4.18
CA TYR A 209 1.63 10.99 -4.92
C TYR A 209 0.76 9.94 -4.22
N SER A 210 -0.34 10.30 -3.55
CA SER A 210 -1.31 9.27 -3.16
C SER A 210 -2.77 9.69 -3.16
N THR A 211 -3.64 8.73 -3.50
CA THR A 211 -5.07 8.82 -3.23
C THR A 211 -5.46 7.81 -2.15
N PRO A 212 -6.12 8.23 -1.05
CA PRO A 212 -6.62 7.30 -0.05
C PRO A 212 -7.66 6.37 -0.68
N ARG A 213 -7.51 5.07 -0.46
CA ARG A 213 -8.51 4.09 -0.87
C ARG A 213 -8.89 3.24 0.34
N PRO A 214 -10.16 3.26 0.77
CA PRO A 214 -10.59 2.39 1.84
C PRO A 214 -10.37 0.91 1.45
N PRO A 215 -10.25 0.01 2.44
CA PRO A 215 -10.31 -1.43 2.20
C PRO A 215 -11.48 -1.76 1.27
N PHE A 216 -11.19 -2.45 0.17
CA PHE A 216 -12.22 -2.80 -0.80
C PHE A 216 -13.33 -3.64 -0.17
N THR A 217 -14.56 -3.12 -0.24
CA THR A 217 -15.63 -3.86 -0.91
C THR A 217 -15.35 -3.77 -2.41
N VAL A 218 -15.06 -4.92 -3.03
CA VAL A 218 -14.64 -5.00 -4.42
C VAL A 218 -15.85 -4.80 -5.34
N ASP A 219 -15.86 -3.76 -6.18
CA ASP A 219 -16.95 -3.52 -7.17
C ASP A 219 -17.03 -4.62 -8.24
N ALA A 220 -15.89 -5.26 -8.56
CA ALA A 220 -15.78 -6.36 -9.52
C ALA A 220 -14.74 -7.39 -9.05
N PRO A 221 -15.13 -8.43 -8.28
CA PRO A 221 -14.19 -9.42 -7.74
C PRO A 221 -13.35 -10.13 -8.81
N ALA A 222 -13.86 -10.18 -10.03
CA ALA A 222 -13.17 -10.78 -11.18
C ALA A 222 -11.80 -10.15 -11.49
N ASP A 223 -11.55 -8.90 -11.09
CA ASP A 223 -10.29 -8.19 -11.37
C ASP A 223 -9.19 -8.47 -10.33
N TYR A 224 -9.47 -9.29 -9.30
CA TYR A 224 -8.57 -9.56 -8.17
C TYR A 224 -8.32 -11.06 -8.02
N GLN A 225 -7.73 -11.69 -9.04
CA GLN A 225 -7.54 -13.15 -9.07
C GLN A 225 -6.64 -13.64 -7.95
N LEU A 226 -5.66 -12.85 -7.50
CA LEU A 226 -4.80 -13.22 -6.38
C LEU A 226 -5.61 -13.36 -5.06
N LEU A 227 -6.62 -12.51 -4.85
CA LEU A 227 -7.53 -12.62 -3.70
C LEU A 227 -8.45 -13.83 -3.80
N LEU A 228 -9.02 -14.05 -5.00
CA LEU A 228 -9.95 -15.15 -5.25
C LEU A 228 -9.27 -16.50 -5.09
N LYS A 229 -8.11 -16.68 -5.73
CA LYS A 229 -7.37 -17.95 -5.72
C LYS A 229 -6.72 -18.26 -4.38
N SER A 230 -6.43 -17.25 -3.55
CA SER A 230 -5.97 -17.48 -2.18
C SER A 230 -7.07 -17.95 -1.22
N GLY A 231 -8.34 -17.88 -1.63
CA GLY A 231 -9.49 -18.19 -0.77
C GLY A 231 -9.66 -17.18 0.38
N ALA A 232 -9.05 -16.00 0.26
CA ALA A 232 -9.19 -14.90 1.22
C ALA A 232 -10.38 -13.98 0.87
N TYR A 233 -10.90 -14.07 -0.36
CA TYR A 233 -12.15 -13.43 -0.75
C TYR A 233 -13.32 -14.29 -0.27
N LEU A 234 -13.88 -14.03 0.93
CA LEU A 234 -15.17 -14.52 1.46
C LEU A 234 -15.48 -13.84 2.80
#